data_AF-A0A932W5E6-F1
#
_entry.id   AF-A0A932W5E6-F1
#
_cell.length_a   1.000
_cell.length_b   1.000
_cell.length_c   1.000
_cell.angle_alpha   90.00
_cell.angle_beta   90.00
_cell.angle_gamma   90.00
#
_symmetry.space_group_name_H-M   'P 1'
#
loop_
_entity.id
_entity.type
_entity.pdbx_description
1 polymer ?
#
loop_
_entity_poly.entity_id
_entity_poly.type
_entity_poly.pdbx_seq_one_letter_code
_entity_poly.pdbx_strand_id
1 'polypeptide(L)'
;MSRPERVPGPLRAVLLAVGAAGCTPRVVSGPASKAEFLDAVAEAFAFPPWFGRNYDALADCLADLSWLPGGRFALVWVGWERLRAADPAAFDVLQEILAAAVTADRLAVYLVDDPPG
;
A
#
# COMPACT_ATOMS: atom_id res chain seq x y z
N MET A 1 -0.50 16.14 6.36
CA MET A 1 -0.15 14.71 6.22
C MET A 1 -1.41 14.00 5.76
N SER A 2 -1.45 13.52 4.53
CA SER A 2 -2.65 12.89 3.98
C SER A 2 -2.73 11.45 4.51
N ARG A 3 -3.77 11.17 5.29
CA ARG A 3 -4.01 9.84 5.88
C ARG A 3 -4.42 8.86 4.77
N PRO A 4 -4.09 7.55 4.87
CA PRO A 4 -4.64 6.53 3.98
C PRO A 4 -6.17 6.66 3.89
N GLU A 5 -6.68 6.74 2.67
CA GLU A 5 -8.10 6.93 2.42
C GLU A 5 -8.77 5.55 2.40
N ARG A 6 -9.69 5.31 3.34
CA ARG A 6 -10.55 4.13 3.28
C ARG A 6 -11.64 4.40 2.26
N VAL A 7 -11.64 3.64 1.17
CA VAL A 7 -12.66 3.77 0.14
C VAL A 7 -13.55 2.55 0.21
N PRO A 8 -14.77 2.67 0.76
CA PRO A 8 -15.73 1.57 0.76
C PRO A 8 -16.19 1.32 -0.67
N GLY A 9 -15.97 0.11 -1.19
CA GLY A 9 -16.42 -0.26 -2.52
C GLY A 9 -15.66 -1.44 -3.13
N PRO A 10 -16.17 -2.01 -4.23
CA PRO A 10 -15.50 -3.12 -4.92
C PRO A 10 -14.15 -2.66 -5.47
N LEU A 11 -13.13 -3.54 -5.44
CA LEU A 11 -11.79 -3.27 -5.96
C LEU A 11 -11.81 -2.59 -7.34
N ARG A 12 -12.70 -3.05 -8.24
CA ARG A 12 -12.86 -2.45 -9.58
C ARG A 12 -13.15 -0.95 -9.55
N ALA A 13 -14.02 -0.48 -8.65
CA ALA A 13 -14.36 0.93 -8.53
C ALA A 13 -13.14 1.74 -8.04
N VAL A 14 -12.40 1.19 -7.09
CA VAL A 14 -11.18 1.82 -6.56
C VAL A 14 -10.10 1.91 -7.64
N LEU A 15 -9.88 0.84 -8.42
CA LEU A 15 -8.93 0.85 -9.54
C LEU A 15 -9.30 1.89 -10.62
N LEU A 16 -10.60 2.03 -10.92
CA LEU A 16 -11.08 3.06 -11.85
C LEU A 16 -10.86 4.48 -11.29
N ALA A 17 -11.15 4.71 -10.01
CA ALA A 17 -10.93 6.00 -9.36
C ALA A 17 -9.43 6.36 -9.33
N VAL A 18 -8.57 5.39 -9.02
CA VAL A 18 -7.11 5.52 -9.05
C VAL A 18 -6.63 5.93 -10.45
N GLY A 19 -7.09 5.23 -11.49
CA GLY A 19 -6.75 5.57 -12.87
C GLY A 19 -7.25 6.96 -13.28
N ALA A 20 -8.48 7.33 -12.91
CA ALA A 20 -9.04 8.66 -13.16
C ALA A 20 -8.28 9.78 -12.45
N ALA A 21 -7.69 9.49 -11.29
CA ALA A 21 -6.81 10.42 -10.56
C ALA A 21 -5.39 10.54 -11.14
N GLY A 22 -5.11 9.87 -12.27
CA GLY A 22 -3.80 9.84 -12.90
C GLY A 22 -2.77 9.00 -12.14
N CYS A 23 -3.23 8.12 -11.25
CA CYS A 23 -2.37 7.25 -10.47
C CYS A 23 -2.25 5.85 -11.11
N THR A 24 -1.06 5.27 -11.07
CA THR A 24 -0.85 3.85 -11.42
C THR A 24 -1.15 2.97 -10.20
N PRO A 25 -2.17 2.08 -10.26
CA PRO A 25 -2.50 1.21 -9.13
C PRO A 25 -1.44 0.12 -8.91
N ARG A 26 -1.06 -0.08 -7.65
CA ARG A 26 -0.22 -1.18 -7.14
C ARG A 26 -1.02 -1.95 -6.10
N VAL A 27 -1.55 -3.10 -6.49
CA VAL A 27 -2.48 -3.89 -5.65
C VAL A 27 -1.70 -4.82 -4.73
N VAL A 28 -2.04 -4.80 -3.45
CA VAL A 28 -1.52 -5.68 -2.40
C VAL A 28 -2.71 -6.40 -1.77
N SER A 29 -2.81 -7.72 -1.97
CA SER A 29 -4.00 -8.49 -1.61
C SER A 29 -3.75 -9.46 -0.47
N GLY A 30 -4.54 -9.34 0.59
CA GLY A 30 -4.71 -10.37 1.62
C GLY A 30 -3.53 -10.74 2.53
N PRO A 31 -2.49 -9.90 2.76
CA PRO A 31 -1.45 -10.24 3.72
C PRO A 31 -2.06 -10.36 5.13
N ALA A 32 -1.72 -11.43 5.83
CA ALA A 32 -2.14 -11.73 7.20
C ALA A 32 -1.01 -11.54 8.23
N SER A 33 0.20 -11.22 7.76
CA SER A 33 1.36 -10.96 8.62
C SER A 33 2.20 -9.79 8.10
N LYS A 34 3.04 -9.23 8.99
CA LYS A 34 4.06 -8.23 8.62
C LYS A 34 4.92 -8.69 7.43
N ALA A 35 5.40 -9.93 7.47
CA ALA A 35 6.30 -10.46 6.45
C ALA A 35 5.60 -10.52 5.08
N GLU A 36 4.38 -11.07 5.04
CA GLU A 36 3.57 -11.12 3.82
C GLU A 36 3.27 -9.72 3.27
N PHE A 37 2.99 -8.75 4.14
CA PHE A 37 2.75 -7.37 3.71
C PHE A 37 4.01 -6.77 3.07
N LEU A 38 5.17 -6.92 3.71
CA LEU A 38 6.43 -6.39 3.21
C LEU A 38 6.82 -6.99 1.86
N ASP A 39 6.67 -8.31 1.70
CA ASP A 39 6.96 -9.00 0.44
C ASP A 39 5.97 -8.59 -0.66
N ALA A 40 4.67 -8.49 -0.35
CA ALA A 40 3.66 -8.09 -1.33
C ALA A 40 3.83 -6.65 -1.81
N VAL A 41 4.20 -5.71 -0.92
CA VAL A 41 4.51 -4.33 -1.33
C VAL A 41 5.78 -4.30 -2.18
N ALA A 42 6.82 -5.03 -1.77
CA ALA A 42 8.07 -5.10 -2.52
C ALA A 42 7.86 -5.62 -3.94
N GLU A 43 7.03 -6.66 -4.10
CA GLU A 43 6.64 -7.16 -5.42
C GLU A 43 5.83 -6.12 -6.21
N ALA A 44 4.79 -5.54 -5.60
CA ALA A 44 3.89 -4.60 -6.28
C ALA A 44 4.62 -3.34 -6.79
N PHE A 45 5.60 -2.83 -6.03
CA PHE A 45 6.40 -1.65 -6.38
C PHE A 45 7.76 -1.98 -7.00
N ALA A 46 8.02 -3.25 -7.30
CA ALA A 46 9.30 -3.73 -7.84
C ALA A 46 10.50 -3.17 -7.05
N PHE A 47 10.46 -3.32 -5.73
CA PHE A 47 11.52 -2.83 -4.85
C PHE A 47 12.88 -3.45 -5.20
N PRO A 48 13.98 -2.72 -4.97
CA PRO A 48 15.32 -3.20 -5.28
C PRO A 48 15.70 -4.46 -4.48
N PRO A 49 16.67 -5.27 -4.97
CA PRO A 49 17.07 -6.52 -4.32
C PRO A 49 17.71 -6.33 -2.93
N TRP A 50 18.15 -5.11 -2.60
CA TRP A 50 18.68 -4.76 -1.28
C TRP A 50 17.58 -4.47 -0.24
N PHE A 51 16.30 -4.57 -0.59
CA PHE A 51 15.19 -4.34 0.32
C PHE A 51 15.29 -5.21 1.59
N GLY A 52 15.45 -4.54 2.73
CA GLY A 52 15.79 -5.17 4.01
C GLY A 52 14.63 -5.88 4.74
N ARG A 53 13.44 -5.96 4.14
CA ARG A 53 12.24 -6.62 4.71
C ARG A 53 11.96 -6.24 6.17
N ASN A 54 12.05 -4.95 6.46
CA ASN A 54 11.72 -4.37 7.75
C ASN A 54 10.94 -3.05 7.56
N TYR A 55 10.47 -2.48 8.67
CA TYR A 55 9.62 -1.29 8.64
C TYR A 55 10.36 -0.04 8.15
N ASP A 56 11.62 0.13 8.54
CA ASP A 56 12.42 1.28 8.12
C ASP A 56 12.73 1.21 6.62
N ALA A 57 13.12 0.03 6.13
CA ALA A 57 13.33 -0.23 4.70
C ALA A 57 12.05 0.01 3.88
N LEU A 58 10.87 -0.32 4.42
CA LEU A 58 9.59 -0.04 3.77
C LEU A 58 9.36 1.47 3.67
N ALA A 59 9.57 2.22 4.76
CA ALA A 59 9.42 3.67 4.78
C ALA A 59 10.36 4.33 3.77
N ASP A 60 11.64 3.94 3.76
CA ASP A 60 12.64 4.46 2.84
C ASP A 60 12.26 4.18 1.38
N CYS A 61 11.87 2.94 1.07
CA CYS A 61 11.50 2.59 -0.30
C CYS A 61 10.22 3.27 -0.78
N LEU A 62 9.22 3.46 0.09
CA LEU A 62 7.99 4.17 -0.28
C LEU A 62 8.21 5.69 -0.42
N ALA A 63 9.19 6.26 0.29
CA ALA A 63 9.59 7.65 0.16
C ALA A 63 10.37 7.90 -1.14
N ASP A 64 11.22 6.94 -1.54
CA ASP A 64 12.02 7.03 -2.77
C ASP A 64 11.55 6.03 -3.83
N LEU A 65 10.53 6.38 -4.62
CA LEU A 65 10.07 5.59 -5.76
C LEU A 65 10.80 5.94 -7.08
N SER A 66 12.06 6.38 -7.00
CA SER A 66 12.81 6.88 -8.16
C SER A 66 13.15 5.81 -9.22
N TRP A 67 13.19 4.52 -8.87
CA TRP A 67 13.44 3.44 -9.82
C TRP A 67 12.22 3.08 -10.69
N LEU A 68 11.02 3.53 -10.29
CA LEU A 68 9.82 3.33 -11.08
C LEU A 68 9.72 4.41 -12.17
N PRO A 69 9.10 4.10 -13.33
CA PRO A 69 8.82 5.11 -14.34
C PRO A 69 8.01 6.26 -13.69
N GLY A 70 8.38 7.51 -13.98
CA GLY A 70 7.79 8.67 -13.32
C GLY A 70 6.26 8.72 -13.38
N GLY A 71 5.66 9.38 -12.39
CA GLY A 71 4.20 9.49 -12.25
C GLY A 71 3.76 9.37 -10.80
N ARG A 72 2.44 9.33 -10.61
CA ARG A 72 1.82 9.13 -9.31
C ARG A 72 1.40 7.67 -9.17
N PHE A 73 1.64 7.08 -8.01
CA PHE A 73 1.29 5.70 -7.69
C PHE A 73 0.20 5.65 -6.62
N ALA A 74 -0.55 4.56 -6.61
CA ALA A 74 -1.52 4.28 -5.57
C ALA A 74 -1.32 2.86 -5.03
N LEU A 75 -0.97 2.73 -3.75
CA LEU A 75 -1.00 1.43 -3.06
C LEU A 75 -2.46 1.11 -2.74
N VAL A 76 -2.97 0.03 -3.32
CA VAL A 76 -4.34 -0.45 -3.08
C VAL A 76 -4.26 -1.71 -2.24
N TRP A 77 -4.48 -1.59 -0.94
CA TRP A 77 -4.42 -2.70 0.00
C TRP A 77 -5.80 -3.34 0.17
N VAL A 78 -5.97 -4.52 -0.43
CA VAL A 78 -7.20 -5.31 -0.38
C VAL A 78 -7.15 -6.30 0.78
N GLY A 79 -8.23 -6.41 1.54
CA GLY A 79 -8.36 -7.37 2.63
C GLY A 79 -7.50 -7.03 3.85
N TRP A 80 -7.22 -5.75 4.06
CA TRP A 80 -6.43 -5.22 5.18
C TRP A 80 -6.96 -5.63 6.57
N GLU A 81 -8.26 -5.91 6.67
CA GLU A 81 -8.92 -6.41 7.88
C GLU A 81 -8.29 -7.74 8.38
N ARG A 82 -7.72 -8.55 7.47
CA ARG A 82 -7.07 -9.82 7.82
C ARG A 82 -5.80 -9.62 8.66
N LEU A 83 -4.94 -8.69 8.26
CA LEU A 83 -3.76 -8.34 9.06
C LEU A 83 -4.19 -7.73 10.39
N ARG A 84 -5.16 -6.80 10.37
CA ARG A 84 -5.65 -6.17 11.60
C ARG A 84 -6.19 -7.19 12.60
N ALA A 85 -6.85 -8.25 12.14
CA ALA A 85 -7.35 -9.32 13.00
C ALA A 85 -6.25 -10.23 13.54
N ALA A 86 -5.24 -10.54 12.71
CA ALA A 86 -4.16 -11.45 13.06
C ALA A 86 -3.07 -10.79 13.93
N ASP A 87 -2.69 -9.55 13.61
CA ASP A 87 -1.66 -8.77 14.28
C ASP A 87 -2.02 -7.26 14.27
N PRO A 88 -2.84 -6.81 15.24
CA PRO A 88 -3.24 -5.41 15.34
C PRO A 88 -2.06 -4.45 15.51
N ALA A 89 -1.02 -4.87 16.23
CA ALA A 89 0.15 -4.03 16.49
C ALA A 89 0.96 -3.80 15.20
N ALA A 90 1.16 -4.84 14.40
CA ALA A 90 1.78 -4.69 13.09
C ALA A 90 0.94 -3.81 12.14
N PHE A 91 -0.39 -3.98 12.18
CA PHE A 91 -1.29 -3.15 11.38
C PHE A 91 -1.17 -1.66 11.75
N ASP A 92 -1.16 -1.31 13.03
CA ASP A 92 -1.04 0.08 13.49
C ASP A 92 0.30 0.70 13.03
N VAL A 93 1.41 -0.02 13.19
CA VAL A 93 2.73 0.46 12.72
C VAL A 93 2.75 0.65 11.20
N LEU A 94 2.19 -0.29 10.43
CA LEU A 94 2.10 -0.16 8.98
C LEU A 94 1.21 1.00 8.56
N GLN A 95 0.09 1.26 9.24
CA GLN A 95 -0.75 2.43 8.99
C GLN A 95 0.04 3.73 9.14
N GLU A 96 0.86 3.83 10.19
CA GLU A 96 1.71 5.00 10.45
C GLU A 96 2.75 5.19 9.35
N ILE A 97 3.46 4.12 8.98
CA ILE A 97 4.48 4.15 7.90
C ILE A 97 3.83 4.56 6.58
N LEU A 98 2.71 3.94 6.22
CA LEU A 98 1.98 4.25 4.99
C LEU A 98 1.51 5.70 5.00
N ALA A 99 0.95 6.19 6.11
CA ALA A 99 0.50 7.58 6.24
C ALA A 99 1.66 8.60 6.13
N ALA A 100 2.84 8.24 6.64
CA ALA A 100 4.05 9.06 6.51
C ALA A 100 4.58 9.06 5.06
N ALA A 101 4.43 7.95 4.34
CA ALA A 101 4.88 7.83 2.96
C ALA A 101 3.92 8.47 1.93
N VAL A 102 2.65 8.73 2.28
CA VAL A 102 1.71 9.44 1.39
C VAL A 102 2.24 10.83 1.08
N THR A 103 2.39 11.11 -0.22
CA THR A 103 2.82 12.40 -0.75
C THR A 103 1.79 12.87 -1.77
N ALA A 104 1.51 14.18 -1.80
CA ALA A 104 0.47 14.74 -2.66
C ALA A 104 0.72 14.44 -4.15
N ASP A 105 1.99 14.38 -4.54
CA ASP A 105 2.48 14.30 -5.91
C ASP A 105 2.92 12.90 -6.34
N ARG A 106 3.25 11.99 -5.41
CA ARG A 106 3.87 10.69 -5.75
C ARG A 106 3.14 9.45 -5.29
N LEU A 107 2.58 9.42 -4.09
CA LEU A 107 1.99 8.19 -3.53
C LEU A 107 0.67 8.47 -2.82
N ALA A 108 -0.37 7.74 -3.20
CA ALA A 108 -1.63 7.62 -2.48
C ALA A 108 -1.80 6.20 -1.91
N VAL A 109 -2.57 6.05 -0.85
CA VAL A 109 -2.86 4.74 -0.22
C VAL A 109 -4.36 4.59 -0.07
N TYR A 110 -4.88 3.46 -0.54
CA TYR A 110 -6.30 3.09 -0.51
C TYR A 110 -6.46 1.77 0.24
N LEU A 111 -7.32 1.77 1.26
CA LEU A 111 -7.75 0.54 1.93
C LEU A 111 -9.06 0.06 1.33
N VAL A 112 -9.07 -1.18 0.85
CA VAL A 112 -10.21 -1.82 0.19
C VAL A 112 -10.58 -3.07 0.97
N ASP A 113 -11.85 -3.17 1.33
CA ASP A 113 -12.34 -4.34 2.05
C ASP A 113 -12.26 -5.60 1.15
N ASP A 114 -12.08 -6.77 1.76
CA ASP A 114 -12.07 -8.04 1.03
C ASP A 114 -13.45 -8.23 0.35
N PRO A 115 -13.53 -8.53 -0.95
CA PRO A 115 -14.82 -8.82 -1.56
C PRO A 115 -15.43 -10.05 -0.86
N PRO A 116 -16.74 -10.05 -0.52
CA PRO A 116 -17.38 -11.28 -0.10
C PRO A 116 -17.25 -12.29 -1.25
N GLY A 117 -16.76 -13.49 -0.92
CA GLY A 117 -16.55 -14.59 -1.86
C GLY A 117 -17.83 -15.06 -2.54
#